data_AF-A0A3D9V4H5-F1
#
_entry.id   AF-A0A3D9V4H5-F1
#
_cell.length_a   1.000
_cell.length_b   1.000
_cell.length_c   1.000
_cell.angle_alpha   90.00
_cell.angle_beta   90.00
_cell.angle_gamma   90.00
#
_symmetry.space_group_name_H-M   'P 1'
#
loop_
_entity.id
_entity.type
_entity.pdbx_description
1 polymer ?
#
loop_
_entity_poly.entity_id
_entity_poly.type
_entity_poly.pdbx_seq_one_letter_code
_entity_poly.pdbx_strand_id
1 'polypeptide(L)'
;MRERYTYEIATRSQDGQWRTALRRDDTFSRDPASIARSLLEQWIIDHQGKLPGGRVFIYRGSHQLSDRITPSVRVQVFRGALQEREDQPVAVAYLGHAERDYPRNRQSGRRFVASYSSHLSRLSKLRLPPQRPGDGRADELRDLRTGIRP
;
A
#
# COMPACT_ATOMS: atom_id res chain seq x y z
N MET A 1 29.88 1.17 12.53
CA MET A 1 29.64 0.71 13.91
C MET A 1 28.21 0.18 14.00
N ARG A 2 27.96 -0.88 14.77
CA ARG A 2 26.60 -1.41 15.01
C ARG A 2 26.15 -0.94 16.40
N GLU A 3 24.94 -0.41 16.49
CA GLU A 3 24.35 0.11 17.73
C GLU A 3 23.06 -0.65 18.06
N ARG A 4 22.76 -0.76 19.36
CA ARG A 4 21.49 -1.35 19.83
C ARG A 4 20.38 -0.33 19.80
N TYR A 5 19.24 -0.74 19.26
CA TYR A 5 18.02 0.04 19.24
C TYR A 5 16.86 -0.80 19.72
N THR A 6 15.98 -0.18 20.47
CA THR A 6 14.66 -0.72 20.81
C THR A 6 13.64 -0.10 19.87
N TYR A 7 12.71 -0.88 19.36
CA TYR A 7 11.61 -0.38 18.57
C TYR A 7 10.26 -0.86 19.09
N GLU A 8 9.24 -0.04 18.88
CA GLU A 8 7.87 -0.29 19.25
C GLU A 8 6.96 -0.01 18.06
N ILE A 9 6.10 -0.96 17.73
CA ILE A 9 5.06 -0.83 16.71
C ILE A 9 3.71 -0.79 17.40
N ALA A 10 2.96 0.27 17.18
CA ALA A 10 1.61 0.45 17.69
C ALA A 10 0.63 0.67 16.55
N THR A 11 -0.55 0.07 16.67
CA THR A 11 -1.67 0.25 15.73
C THR A 11 -2.79 1.01 16.42
N ARG A 12 -3.40 1.95 15.71
CA ARG A 12 -4.56 2.68 16.19
C ARG A 12 -5.82 1.85 15.94
N SER A 13 -6.54 1.55 17.00
CA SER A 13 -7.83 0.83 16.91
C SER A 13 -8.92 1.75 16.34
N GLN A 14 -10.06 1.18 15.93
CA GLN A 14 -11.20 1.98 15.46
C GLN A 14 -11.69 2.98 16.52
N ASP A 15 -11.53 2.64 17.80
CA ASP A 15 -11.84 3.51 18.94
C ASP A 15 -10.85 4.68 19.13
N GLY A 16 -9.88 4.83 18.21
CA GLY A 16 -8.87 5.88 18.26
C GLY A 16 -7.73 5.64 19.25
N GLN A 17 -7.80 4.57 20.04
CA GLN A 17 -6.76 4.19 21.01
C GLN A 17 -5.56 3.51 20.35
N TRP A 18 -4.35 3.86 20.79
CA TRP A 18 -3.13 3.19 20.41
C TRP A 18 -2.97 1.89 21.18
N ARG A 19 -2.70 0.79 20.46
CA ARG A 19 -2.34 -0.49 21.07
C ARG A 19 -0.98 -0.92 20.56
N THR A 20 -0.05 -1.17 21.47
CA THR A 20 1.26 -1.71 21.14
C THR A 20 1.08 -3.14 20.63
N ALA A 21 1.44 -3.37 19.37
CA ALA A 21 1.35 -4.67 18.73
C ALA A 21 2.67 -5.44 18.88
N LEU A 22 3.80 -4.73 18.85
CA LEU A 22 5.13 -5.32 18.95
C LEU A 22 6.08 -4.38 19.69
N ARG A 23 6.94 -4.95 20.53
CA ARG A 23 8.08 -4.25 21.13
C ARG A 23 9.27 -5.20 21.22
N ARG A 24 10.41 -4.79 20.66
CA ARG A 24 11.65 -5.60 20.60
C ARG A 24 12.88 -4.69 20.54
N ASP A 25 14.05 -5.26 20.84
CA ASP A 25 15.34 -4.64 20.56
C ASP A 25 16.14 -5.47 19.56
N ASP A 26 16.97 -4.79 18.78
CA ASP A 26 17.84 -5.39 17.78
C ASP A 26 19.06 -4.48 17.51
N THR A 27 20.05 -5.00 16.81
CA THR A 27 21.31 -4.33 16.51
C THR A 27 21.36 -3.89 15.06
N PHE A 28 21.47 -2.58 14.83
CA PHE A 28 21.46 -2.00 13.49
C PHE A 28 22.73 -1.21 13.20
N SER A 29 23.09 -1.13 11.92
CA SER A 29 24.18 -0.27 11.42
C SER A 29 23.67 0.94 10.62
N ARG A 30 22.35 1.13 10.56
CA ARG A 30 21.68 2.17 9.78
C ARG A 30 21.23 3.32 10.68
N ASP A 31 20.91 4.47 10.08
CA ASP A 31 20.37 5.59 10.83
C ASP A 31 18.95 5.27 11.38
N PRO A 32 18.56 5.85 12.53
CA PRO A 32 17.27 5.55 13.16
C PRO A 32 16.04 5.78 12.29
N ALA A 33 16.06 6.79 11.40
CA ALA A 33 14.94 7.07 10.52
C ALA A 33 14.78 5.99 9.45
N SER A 34 15.89 5.50 8.88
CA SER A 34 15.87 4.34 7.97
C SER A 34 15.43 3.05 8.67
N ILE A 35 15.79 2.85 9.94
CA ILE A 35 15.30 1.72 10.75
C ILE A 35 13.77 1.82 10.91
N ALA A 36 13.27 2.97 11.37
CA ALA A 36 11.83 3.19 11.56
C ALA A 36 11.04 2.96 10.27
N ARG A 37 11.55 3.45 9.14
CA ARG A 37 10.97 3.23 7.81
C ARG A 37 10.92 1.75 7.45
N SER A 38 12.05 1.05 7.55
CA SER A 38 12.16 -0.36 7.14
C SER A 38 11.22 -1.25 7.97
N LEU A 39 11.14 -0.99 9.29
CA LEU A 39 10.23 -1.71 10.18
C LEU A 39 8.75 -1.44 9.84
N LEU A 40 8.41 -0.20 9.50
CA LEU A 40 7.05 0.14 9.08
C LEU A 40 6.68 -0.51 7.73
N GLU A 41 7.59 -0.46 6.75
CA GLU A 41 7.40 -1.11 5.45
C GLU A 41 7.23 -2.63 5.60
N GLN A 42 8.07 -3.27 6.42
CA GLN A 42 7.91 -4.69 6.75
C GLN A 42 6.55 -4.97 7.40
N TRP A 43 6.14 -4.17 8.38
CA TRP A 43 4.84 -4.32 9.04
C TRP A 43 3.67 -4.23 8.06
N ILE A 44 3.75 -3.29 7.10
CA ILE A 44 2.75 -3.13 6.02
C ILE A 44 2.67 -4.38 5.15
N ILE A 45 3.83 -4.95 4.79
CA ILE A 45 3.91 -6.18 3.99
C ILE A 45 3.30 -7.36 4.77
N ASP A 46 3.64 -7.51 6.05
CA ASP A 46 3.16 -8.62 6.88
C ASP A 46 1.64 -8.54 7.16
N HIS A 47 1.06 -7.34 7.07
CA HIS A 47 -0.36 -7.07 7.38
C HIS A 47 -1.15 -6.54 6.17
N GLN A 48 -0.73 -6.89 4.96
CA GLN A 48 -1.43 -6.50 3.74
C GLN A 48 -2.92 -6.88 3.80
N GLY A 49 -3.78 -5.94 3.40
CA GLY A 49 -5.24 -6.09 3.41
C GLY A 49 -5.91 -5.90 4.77
N LYS A 50 -5.16 -5.77 5.88
CA LYS A 50 -5.72 -5.50 7.23
C LYS A 50 -5.54 -4.05 7.68
N LEU A 51 -4.57 -3.35 7.12
CA LEU A 51 -4.29 -1.97 7.44
C LEU A 51 -5.06 -1.03 6.50
N PRO A 52 -5.58 0.11 7.00
CA PRO A 52 -6.02 1.18 6.12
C PRO A 52 -4.78 1.66 5.33
N GLY A 53 -4.96 1.92 4.03
CA GLY A 53 -3.90 2.46 3.19
C GLY A 53 -3.39 3.82 3.69
N GLY A 54 -2.45 4.42 2.95
CA GLY A 54 -1.97 5.75 3.31
C GLY A 54 -0.57 6.05 2.81
N ARG A 55 0.00 7.10 3.36
CA ARG A 55 1.37 7.55 3.14
C ARG A 55 2.22 7.28 4.36
N VAL A 56 3.51 7.08 4.10
CA VAL A 56 4.52 6.92 5.14
C VAL A 56 5.11 8.30 5.47
N PHE A 57 5.09 8.66 6.75
CA PHE A 57 5.70 9.87 7.28
C PHE A 57 6.82 9.48 8.24
N ILE A 58 8.00 10.06 8.09
CA ILE A 58 9.19 9.71 8.88
C ILE A 58 9.77 10.98 9.50
N TYR A 59 10.07 10.91 10.78
CA TYR A 59 10.61 12.02 11.56
C TYR A 59 11.81 11.55 12.38
N ARG A 60 12.79 12.44 12.53
CA ARG A 60 13.89 12.26 13.49
C ARG A 60 13.51 12.88 14.83
N GLY A 61 13.85 12.20 15.91
CA GLY A 61 13.53 12.57 17.28
C GLY A 61 12.06 12.33 17.67
N SER A 62 11.69 12.86 18.84
CA SER A 62 10.34 12.82 19.40
C SER A 62 9.42 13.82 18.70
N HIS A 63 9.00 13.51 17.48
CA HIS A 63 8.08 14.38 16.77
C HIS A 63 6.63 14.16 17.21
N GLN A 64 5.99 15.23 17.67
CA GLN A 64 4.56 15.27 17.88
C GLN A 64 3.87 15.29 16.51
N LEU A 65 2.97 14.34 16.29
CA LEU A 65 2.22 14.24 15.07
C LEU A 65 1.32 15.48 14.90
N SER A 66 1.35 16.11 13.73
CA SER A 66 0.45 17.20 13.42
C SER A 66 -1.01 16.72 13.36
N ASP A 67 -1.94 17.53 13.87
CA ASP A 67 -3.40 17.28 13.82
C ASP A 67 -3.94 17.05 12.39
N ARG A 68 -3.16 17.42 11.37
CA ARG A 68 -3.50 17.24 9.96
C ARG A 68 -3.22 15.84 9.43
N ILE A 69 -2.71 14.92 10.26
CA ILE A 69 -2.44 13.54 9.87
C ILE A 69 -3.32 12.63 10.72
N THR A 70 -4.05 11.73 10.07
CA THR A 70 -4.78 10.64 10.72
C THR A 70 -3.95 9.36 10.62
N PRO A 71 -3.18 9.00 11.65
CA PRO A 71 -2.29 7.86 11.62
C PRO A 71 -3.05 6.57 12.00
N SER A 72 -2.65 5.47 11.40
CA SER A 72 -3.15 4.12 11.69
C SER A 72 -2.07 3.22 12.29
N VAL A 73 -0.81 3.42 11.93
CA VAL A 73 0.34 2.69 12.47
C VAL A 73 1.41 3.69 12.89
N ARG A 74 2.09 3.41 14.01
CA ARG A 74 3.23 4.15 14.50
C ARG A 74 4.37 3.19 14.81
N VAL A 75 5.56 3.50 14.33
CA VAL A 75 6.82 2.85 14.71
C VAL A 75 7.68 3.87 15.43
N GLN A 76 8.07 3.58 16.65
CA GLN A 76 9.02 4.40 17.42
C GLN A 76 10.32 3.63 17.57
N VAL A 77 11.45 4.32 17.37
CA VAL A 77 12.79 3.77 17.55
C VAL A 77 13.48 4.56 18.66
N PHE A 78 14.03 3.84 19.62
CA PHE A 78 14.73 4.34 20.80
C PHE A 78 16.16 3.82 20.75
N ARG A 79 17.13 4.64 21.16
CA ARG A 79 18.50 4.18 21.33
C ARG A 79 18.60 3.36 22.62
N GLY A 80 19.39 2.29 22.59
CA GLY A 80 19.58 1.39 23.74
C GLY A 80 18.74 0.11 23.68
N ALA A 81 19.01 -0.79 24.62
CA ALA A 81 18.34 -2.08 24.75
C ALA A 81 17.02 -1.96 25.52
N LEU A 82 16.18 -3.00 25.49
CA LEU A 82 14.81 -2.94 26.01
C LEU A 82 14.69 -2.44 27.47
N GLN A 83 15.68 -2.77 28.32
CA GLN A 83 15.76 -2.41 29.74
C GLN A 83 16.44 -1.05 30.01
N GLU A 84 17.25 -0.55 29.05
CA GLU A 84 18.13 0.61 29.22
C GLU A 84 17.92 1.66 28.11
N ARG A 85 16.76 1.63 27.46
CA ARG A 85 16.47 2.53 26.35
C ARG A 85 16.29 3.96 26.83
N GLU A 86 16.60 4.92 25.97
CA GLU A 86 16.23 6.31 26.18
C GLU A 86 14.71 6.47 26.27
N ASP A 87 14.24 7.41 27.09
CA ASP A 87 12.81 7.69 27.26
C ASP A 87 12.16 8.27 26.00
N GLN A 88 12.95 9.01 25.22
CA GLN A 88 12.49 9.65 23.99
C GLN A 88 12.89 8.85 22.76
N PRO A 89 11.98 8.70 21.77
CA PRO A 89 12.36 8.06 20.52
C PRO A 89 13.33 8.97 19.73
N VAL A 90 14.36 8.35 19.18
CA VAL A 90 15.32 8.99 18.27
C VAL A 90 14.80 9.05 16.83
N ALA A 91 13.77 8.27 16.49
CA ALA A 91 13.02 8.39 15.25
C ALA A 91 11.60 7.83 15.39
N VAL A 92 10.69 8.36 14.58
CA VAL A 92 9.30 7.90 14.52
C VAL A 92 8.84 7.81 13.07
N ALA A 93 8.18 6.72 12.70
CA ALA A 93 7.50 6.57 11.43
C ALA A 93 5.99 6.34 11.63
N TYR A 94 5.18 6.90 10.75
CA TYR A 94 3.73 6.76 10.78
C TYR A 94 3.22 6.31 9.42
N LEU A 95 2.21 5.44 9.42
CA LEU A 95 1.33 5.21 8.28
C LEU A 95 0.03 5.97 8.54
N GLY A 96 -0.44 6.76 7.58
CA GLY A 96 -1.71 7.47 7.71
C GLY A 96 -2.09 8.29 6.50
N HIS A 97 -3.18 9.05 6.64
CA HIS A 97 -3.63 10.00 5.63
C HIS A 97 -3.41 11.43 6.11
N ALA A 98 -2.88 12.30 5.24
CA ALA A 98 -2.95 13.73 5.48
C ALA A 98 -4.36 14.24 5.17
N GLU A 99 -4.80 15.29 5.84
CA GLU A 99 -6.08 15.97 5.56
C GLU A 99 -6.20 16.40 4.10
N ARG A 100 -5.05 16.71 3.46
CA ARG A 100 -4.95 17.06 2.03
C ARG A 100 -5.17 15.87 1.09
N ASP A 101 -5.08 14.64 1.58
CA ASP A 101 -5.33 13.43 0.80
C ASP A 101 -6.83 13.20 0.58
N TYR A 102 -7.69 13.88 1.35
CA TYR A 102 -9.12 13.95 1.07
C TYR A 102 -9.39 15.13 0.14
N PRO A 103 -10.06 14.94 -1.01
CA PRO A 103 -10.52 16.06 -1.80
C PRO A 103 -11.48 16.87 -0.93
N ARG A 104 -11.05 18.09 -0.58
CA ARG A 104 -11.87 19.08 0.13
C ARG A 104 -13.10 19.31 -0.74
N ASN A 105 -14.23 18.66 -0.41
CA ASN A 105 -15.51 18.98 -1.01
C ASN A 105 -15.84 20.41 -0.60
N ARG A 106 -15.43 21.35 -1.47
CA ARG A 106 -15.73 22.76 -1.35
C ARG A 106 -17.23 22.86 -1.53
N GLN A 107 -17.91 23.03 -0.42
CA GLN A 107 -19.33 23.33 -0.32
C GLN A 107 -19.60 24.56 -1.20
N SER A 108 -20.16 24.33 -2.38
CA SER A 108 -20.77 25.35 -3.24
C SER A 108 -21.98 24.65 -3.84
N GLY A 109 -23.15 25.03 -3.33
CA GLY A 109 -24.37 24.26 -3.42
C GLY A 109 -24.79 23.88 -4.83
N ARG A 110 -24.99 22.59 -5.06
CA ARG A 110 -26.07 22.10 -5.92
C ARG A 110 -26.29 20.61 -5.64
N ARG A 111 -27.56 20.28 -5.38
CA ARG A 111 -28.09 18.92 -5.12
C ARG A 111 -27.42 17.87 -6.01
N PHE A 112 -26.86 16.83 -5.42
CA PHE A 112 -26.71 15.55 -6.09
C PHE A 112 -27.24 14.44 -5.18
N VAL A 113 -28.24 13.75 -5.71
CA VAL A 113 -28.95 12.63 -5.09
C VAL A 113 -28.00 11.44 -5.09
N ALA A 114 -27.63 10.95 -3.91
CA ALA A 114 -26.83 9.75 -3.79
C ALA A 114 -27.74 8.51 -3.91
N SER A 115 -27.69 7.88 -5.08
CA SER A 115 -28.03 6.47 -5.23
C SER A 115 -27.00 5.85 -6.15
N TYR A 116 -26.09 5.08 -5.55
CA TYR A 116 -25.37 4.04 -6.28
C TYR A 116 -25.50 2.75 -5.50
N SER A 117 -26.54 2.02 -5.87
CA SER A 117 -26.66 0.59 -5.67
C SER A 117 -25.49 -0.10 -6.36
N SER A 118 -24.92 -1.04 -5.61
CA SER A 118 -24.04 -2.11 -6.05
C SER A 118 -24.58 -2.81 -7.30
N HIS A 119 -23.75 -2.96 -8.34
CA HIS A 119 -23.92 -3.98 -9.36
C HIS A 119 -22.55 -4.32 -9.98
N LEU A 120 -21.84 -5.25 -9.33
CA LEU A 120 -20.79 -6.05 -9.96
C LEU A 120 -21.47 -7.26 -10.61
N SER A 121 -21.53 -7.27 -11.94
CA SER A 121 -21.87 -8.48 -12.70
C SER A 121 -21.05 -8.53 -13.98
N ARG A 122 -20.16 -9.53 -14.00
CA ARG A 122 -19.73 -10.35 -15.15
C ARG A 122 -19.04 -9.63 -16.31
N LEU A 123 -17.70 -9.63 -16.25
CA LEU A 123 -16.86 -9.65 -17.45
C LEU A 123 -16.78 -11.10 -17.97
N SER A 124 -17.58 -11.39 -18.99
CA SER A 124 -17.36 -12.52 -19.90
C SER A 124 -17.59 -11.99 -21.30
N LYS A 125 -16.53 -11.89 -22.10
CA LYS A 125 -16.48 -12.06 -23.57
C LYS A 125 -15.24 -11.38 -24.14
N LEU A 126 -14.18 -12.18 -24.33
CA LEU A 126 -13.24 -12.00 -25.43
C LEU A 126 -14.05 -12.08 -26.74
N ARG A 127 -14.10 -11.00 -27.51
CA ARG A 127 -14.67 -10.97 -28.86
C ARG A 127 -13.54 -10.72 -29.87
N LEU A 128 -13.42 -11.66 -30.81
CA LEU A 128 -12.57 -11.63 -32.00
C LEU A 128 -12.82 -10.39 -32.88
N PRO A 129 -11.85 -9.99 -33.73
CA PRO A 129 -12.03 -8.95 -34.73
C PRO A 129 -12.96 -9.37 -35.89
N PRO A 130 -13.64 -8.41 -36.55
CA PRO A 130 -14.63 -8.68 -37.58
C PRO A 130 -14.00 -9.08 -38.93
N GLN A 131 -14.59 -10.11 -39.57
CA GLN A 131 -14.34 -10.49 -40.96
C GLN A 131 -15.20 -9.65 -41.91
N ARG A 132 -14.61 -9.18 -43.01
CA ARG A 132 -15.30 -8.53 -44.14
C ARG A 132 -15.84 -9.61 -45.10
N PRO A 133 -17.10 -9.53 -45.55
CA PRO A 133 -17.64 -10.43 -46.56
C PRO A 133 -17.63 -9.82 -47.97
N GLY A 134 -17.18 -10.63 -48.94
CA GLY A 134 -17.77 -10.73 -50.28
C GLY A 134 -17.14 -9.92 -51.41
N ASP A 135 -16.35 -10.58 -52.27
CA ASP A 135 -16.68 -10.66 -53.70
C ASP A 135 -16.00 -11.89 -54.31
N GLY A 136 -16.74 -12.61 -55.16
CA GLY A 136 -16.46 -14.00 -55.52
C GLY A 136 -15.90 -14.22 -56.93
N ARG A 137 -15.79 -15.52 -57.26
CA ARG A 137 -15.47 -16.16 -58.56
C ARG A 137 -13.97 -16.21 -58.91
N ALA A 138 -13.42 -17.29 -59.46
CA ALA A 138 -13.99 -18.46 -60.13
C ALA A 138 -13.03 -19.66 -59.97
N ASP A 139 -13.50 -20.87 -60.33
CA ASP A 139 -12.81 -21.86 -61.18
C ASP A 139 -11.28 -21.95 -61.16
N GLU A 140 -10.62 -23.09 -61.19
CA GLU A 140 -10.94 -24.51 -61.34
C GLU A 140 -9.54 -25.16 -61.35
N LEU A 141 -9.45 -26.47 -61.12
CA LEU A 141 -8.41 -27.32 -61.73
C LEU A 141 -6.92 -27.05 -61.38
N ARG A 142 -6.35 -27.84 -60.47
CA ARG A 142 -5.76 -29.13 -60.87
C ARG A 142 -5.10 -29.88 -59.71
N ASP A 143 -5.58 -31.12 -59.61
CA ASP A 143 -4.91 -32.33 -59.18
C ASP A 143 -3.42 -32.46 -59.57
N LEU A 144 -2.80 -33.45 -58.93
CA LEU A 144 -1.45 -34.04 -59.12
C LEU A 144 -0.42 -33.53 -58.10
N ARG A 145 0.35 -34.35 -57.39
CA ARG A 145 0.46 -35.81 -57.15
C ARG A 145 1.73 -35.92 -56.29
N THR A 146 1.80 -36.87 -55.35
CA THR A 146 3.01 -37.62 -54.90
C THR A 146 4.33 -36.85 -54.66
N GLY A 147 5.05 -36.94 -53.54
CA GLY A 147 5.20 -37.99 -52.55
C GLY A 147 6.58 -37.81 -51.88
N ILE A 148 6.65 -38.20 -50.60
CA ILE A 148 7.75 -38.86 -49.87
C ILE A 148 9.22 -38.56 -50.29
N ARG A 149 9.93 -37.86 -49.38
CA ARG A 149 11.35 -37.95 -48.91
C ARG A 149 12.52 -38.15 -49.91
N PRO A 150 13.78 -37.91 -49.49
CA PRO A 150 14.34 -36.95 -48.54
C PRO A 150 15.21 -35.86 -49.23
#